data_AF-A0AAW1DSL4-F1
#
_entry.id   AF-A0AAW1DSL4-F1
#
_cell.length_a   1.000
_cell.length_b   1.000
_cell.length_c   1.000
_cell.angle_alpha   90.00
_cell.angle_beta   90.00
_cell.angle_gamma   90.00
#
_symmetry.space_group_name_H-M   'P 1'
#
loop_
_entity.id
_entity.type
_entity.pdbx_description
1 polymer ?
#
loop_
_entity_poly.entity_id
_entity_poly.type
_entity_poly.pdbx_seq_one_letter_code
_entity_poly.pdbx_strand_id
1 'polypeptide(L)'
;MEEMTASYSEICDGGGSGQEESSTSTRPTVLELPSSQADFLTQLDGTVTRHGDMISFVAGDLEAKIKLSSPPSSTVRLTEPLFGQVTLVEELEAEACVLAASVDSLTEALSEALHGISALTVDCLETYRDVVCKACDSIDNNIKAMYQLMAKCEEMSKSMQHVHKLAAHIKNIKHLLDMFEALPS
;
A
#
# COMPACT_ATOMS: atom_id res chain seq x y z
N MET A 1 -3.88 -16.28 -11.95
CA MET A 1 -3.84 -14.83 -11.68
C MET A 1 -5.16 -14.51 -11.01
N GLU A 2 -5.23 -14.80 -9.72
CA GLU A 2 -6.44 -14.64 -8.89
C GLU A 2 -6.46 -13.22 -8.34
N GLU A 3 -7.53 -12.48 -8.61
CA GLU A 3 -7.77 -11.16 -8.05
C GLU A 3 -8.39 -11.31 -6.66
N MET A 4 -7.64 -10.92 -5.63
CA MET A 4 -8.16 -10.70 -4.28
C MET A 4 -8.74 -9.28 -4.19
N THR A 5 -10.04 -9.15 -4.45
CA THR A 5 -10.80 -7.93 -4.15
C THR A 5 -11.61 -8.15 -2.87
N ALA A 6 -11.03 -7.84 -1.71
CA ALA A 6 -11.80 -7.73 -0.46
C ALA A 6 -12.32 -6.29 -0.32
N SER A 7 -13.65 -6.14 -0.24
CA SER A 7 -14.33 -4.86 -0.03
C SER A 7 -14.20 -4.38 1.42
N TYR A 8 -13.85 -3.11 1.61
CA TYR A 8 -13.64 -2.41 2.88
C TYR A 8 -14.93 -2.02 3.64
N SER A 9 -15.96 -2.88 3.65
CA SER A 9 -17.26 -2.55 4.24
C SER A 9 -17.66 -3.38 5.48
N GLU A 10 -16.81 -4.28 5.97
CA GLU A 10 -17.16 -5.21 7.07
C GLU A 10 -16.63 -4.81 8.47
N ILE A 11 -16.07 -3.63 8.67
CA ILE A 11 -15.46 -3.24 9.98
C ILE A 11 -16.44 -2.49 10.91
N CYS A 12 -17.71 -2.34 10.54
CA CYS A 12 -18.71 -1.69 11.40
C CYS A 12 -19.97 -2.54 11.55
N ASP A 13 -19.83 -3.81 11.91
CA ASP A 13 -20.94 -4.57 12.49
C ASP A 13 -20.46 -5.40 13.68
N GLY A 14 -20.15 -4.69 14.76
CA GLY A 14 -19.89 -5.24 16.08
C GLY A 14 -21.06 -4.98 17.01
N GLY A 15 -22.28 -5.38 16.61
CA GLY A 15 -23.45 -5.44 17.48
C GLY A 15 -23.33 -6.56 18.51
N GLY A 16 -22.36 -6.44 19.42
CA GLY A 16 -22.20 -7.32 20.57
C GLY A 16 -23.20 -6.95 21.65
N SER A 17 -24.33 -7.64 21.70
CA SER A 17 -25.24 -7.66 22.83
C SER A 17 -24.56 -8.32 24.04
N GLY A 18 -23.78 -7.54 24.78
CA GLY A 18 -23.33 -7.85 26.13
C GLY A 18 -24.26 -7.18 27.14
N GLN A 19 -25.06 -7.98 27.84
CA GLN A 19 -25.70 -7.58 29.09
C GLN A 19 -24.60 -7.30 30.12
N GLU A 20 -24.26 -6.03 30.33
CA GLU A 20 -23.68 -5.56 31.57
C GLU A 20 -24.73 -4.72 32.29
N GLU A 21 -25.35 -5.31 33.31
CA GLU A 21 -26.13 -4.57 34.32
C GLU A 21 -25.18 -3.67 35.12
N SER A 22 -24.79 -2.54 34.51
CA SER A 22 -24.28 -1.38 35.25
C SER A 22 -25.48 -0.58 35.71
N SER A 23 -25.75 -0.63 37.01
CA SER A 23 -26.73 0.20 37.70
C SER A 23 -26.38 1.68 37.51
N THR A 24 -26.84 2.28 36.42
CA THR A 24 -26.81 3.72 36.23
C THR A 24 -27.86 4.34 37.14
N SER A 25 -27.51 4.49 38.42
CA SER A 25 -28.30 5.26 39.38
C SER A 25 -28.27 6.73 38.94
N THR A 26 -29.19 7.11 38.06
CA THR A 26 -29.45 8.51 37.73
C THR A 26 -29.84 9.24 39.01
N ARG A 27 -28.98 10.19 39.41
CA ARG A 27 -29.16 11.01 40.61
C ARG A 27 -30.55 11.67 40.58
N PRO A 28 -31.43 11.40 41.57
CA PRO A 28 -32.77 11.98 41.59
C PRO A 28 -32.66 13.50 41.71
N THR A 29 -33.26 14.22 40.77
CA THR A 29 -33.25 15.69 40.70
C THR A 29 -34.14 16.32 41.78
N VAL A 30 -35.10 15.55 42.31
CA VAL A 30 -36.05 15.97 43.35
C VAL A 30 -36.21 14.82 44.35
N LEU A 31 -36.07 15.12 45.64
CA LEU A 31 -36.35 14.18 46.72
C LEU A 31 -37.79 14.42 47.18
N GLU A 32 -38.69 13.45 46.96
CA GLU A 32 -40.03 13.51 47.53
C GLU A 32 -39.94 13.24 49.04
N LEU A 33 -40.11 14.27 49.86
CA LEU A 33 -40.28 14.09 51.30
C LEU A 33 -41.77 13.97 51.62
N PRO A 34 -42.22 12.87 52.26
CA PRO A 34 -43.58 12.79 52.77
C PRO A 34 -43.78 13.90 53.83
N SER A 35 -44.95 14.55 53.81
CA SER A 35 -45.26 15.74 54.63
C SER A 35 -45.03 15.57 56.13
N SER A 36 -45.07 14.32 56.64
CA SER A 36 -44.76 13.96 58.03
C SER A 36 -43.27 14.06 58.40
N GLN A 37 -42.37 14.06 57.41
CA GLN A 37 -40.92 14.06 57.62
C GLN A 37 -40.27 15.45 57.52
N ALA A 38 -41.05 16.48 57.17
CA ALA A 38 -40.57 17.86 57.11
C ALA A 38 -40.20 18.42 58.50
N ASP A 39 -40.89 17.98 59.55
CA ASP A 39 -40.63 18.40 60.93
C ASP A 39 -39.23 17.96 61.40
N PHE A 40 -38.74 16.82 60.90
CA PHE A 40 -37.39 16.35 61.19
C PHE A 40 -36.34 17.38 60.76
N LEU A 41 -36.51 18.01 59.60
CA LEU A 41 -35.56 19.02 59.08
C LEU A 41 -35.43 20.24 60.00
N THR A 42 -36.48 20.59 60.74
CA THR A 42 -36.45 21.69 61.72
C THR A 42 -35.69 21.34 63.00
N GLN A 43 -35.45 20.04 63.23
CA GLN A 43 -34.69 19.53 64.37
C GLN A 43 -33.19 19.39 64.07
N LEU A 44 -32.79 19.49 62.79
CA LEU A 44 -31.38 19.55 62.41
C LEU A 44 -30.82 20.96 62.56
N ASP A 45 -29.53 21.01 62.84
CA ASP A 45 -28.75 22.25 62.84
C ASP A 45 -28.63 22.81 61.40
N GLY A 46 -29.52 23.75 61.08
CA GLY A 46 -29.61 24.38 59.78
C GLY A 46 -30.83 25.30 59.65
N THR A 47 -30.95 25.94 58.51
CA THR A 47 -32.06 26.84 58.17
C THR A 47 -33.00 26.16 57.18
N VAL A 48 -34.28 26.05 57.54
CA VAL A 48 -35.34 25.54 56.67
C VAL A 48 -36.12 26.72 56.10
N THR A 49 -36.28 26.76 54.77
CA THR A 49 -37.15 27.72 54.08
C THR A 49 -38.20 26.96 53.25
N ARG A 50 -39.46 27.40 53.30
CA ARG A 50 -40.56 26.76 52.57
C ARG A 50 -41.19 27.76 51.61
N HIS A 51 -41.18 27.43 50.32
CA HIS A 51 -41.77 28.25 49.26
C HIS A 51 -42.77 27.40 48.45
N GLY A 52 -44.06 27.56 48.76
CA GLY A 52 -45.10 26.66 48.24
C GLY A 52 -44.89 25.23 48.73
N ASP A 53 -44.82 24.28 47.79
CA ASP A 53 -44.56 22.87 48.10
C ASP A 53 -43.06 22.54 48.21
N MET A 54 -42.17 23.48 47.84
CA MET A 54 -40.73 23.27 47.91
C MET A 54 -40.18 23.60 49.30
N ILE A 55 -39.43 22.66 49.88
CA ILE A 55 -38.69 22.84 51.14
C ILE A 55 -37.19 22.84 50.81
N SER A 56 -36.49 23.91 51.20
CA SER A 56 -35.04 24.02 51.10
C SER A 56 -34.42 24.02 52.49
N PHE A 57 -33.44 23.15 52.70
CA PHE A 57 -32.69 23.03 53.94
C PHE A 57 -31.21 23.37 53.68
N VAL A 58 -30.70 24.35 54.40
CA VAL A 58 -29.28 24.73 54.38
C VAL A 58 -28.68 24.39 55.75
N ALA A 59 -27.77 23.43 55.79
CA ALA A 59 -27.10 23.08 57.05
C ALA A 59 -26.28 24.25 57.61
N GLY A 60 -26.19 24.35 58.95
CA GLY A 60 -25.40 25.40 59.62
C GLY A 60 -23.91 25.35 59.30
N ASP A 61 -23.37 24.14 59.13
CA ASP A 61 -21.99 23.89 58.68
C ASP A 61 -21.98 23.17 57.31
N LEU A 62 -22.47 23.88 56.29
CA LEU A 62 -22.53 23.36 54.93
C LEU A 62 -21.11 23.08 54.39
N GLU A 63 -20.12 23.90 54.77
CA GLU A 63 -18.74 23.75 54.32
C GLU A 63 -18.11 22.44 54.81
N ALA A 64 -18.19 22.12 56.11
CA ALA A 64 -17.63 20.87 56.60
C ALA A 64 -18.38 19.65 56.06
N LYS A 65 -19.70 19.73 55.90
CA LYS A 65 -20.48 18.62 55.31
C LYS A 65 -20.16 18.40 53.83
N ILE A 66 -19.85 19.44 53.06
CA ILE A 66 -19.35 19.29 51.68
C ILE A 66 -17.97 18.60 51.68
N LYS A 67 -17.07 19.00 52.58
CA LYS A 67 -15.75 18.36 52.72
C LYS A 67 -15.83 16.87 53.06
N LEU A 68 -16.79 16.48 53.90
CA LEU A 68 -17.03 15.08 54.29
C LEU A 68 -17.82 14.27 53.25
N SER A 69 -18.59 14.92 52.37
CA SER A 69 -19.45 14.24 51.37
C SER A 69 -18.74 13.99 50.04
N SER A 70 -17.59 14.60 49.81
CA SER A 70 -16.69 14.14 48.76
C SER A 70 -16.08 12.80 49.22
N PRO A 71 -15.93 11.78 48.34
CA PRO A 71 -14.97 10.71 48.64
C PRO A 71 -13.69 11.41 49.06
N PRO A 72 -12.96 10.96 50.10
CA PRO A 72 -11.72 11.62 50.48
C PRO A 72 -10.93 11.68 49.19
N SER A 73 -10.84 12.88 48.61
CA SER A 73 -9.85 13.15 47.60
C SER A 73 -8.63 12.81 48.39
N SER A 74 -8.05 11.65 48.07
CA SER A 74 -6.70 11.32 48.42
C SER A 74 -6.00 12.62 48.10
N THR A 75 -5.75 13.39 49.15
CA THR A 75 -4.76 14.43 49.15
C THR A 75 -3.58 13.60 48.74
N VAL A 76 -3.30 13.65 47.43
CA VAL A 76 -2.22 12.93 46.80
C VAL A 76 -1.06 13.40 47.63
N ARG A 77 -0.67 12.56 48.59
CA ARG A 77 0.50 12.76 49.38
C ARG A 77 1.56 12.87 48.31
N LEU A 78 2.18 14.03 48.21
CA LEU A 78 3.34 14.28 47.36
C LEU A 78 4.56 13.46 47.83
N THR A 79 4.32 12.25 48.34
CA THR A 79 5.23 11.34 49.02
C THR A 79 4.57 9.95 49.02
N GLU A 80 4.59 9.28 47.86
CA GLU A 80 4.60 7.81 47.62
C GLU A 80 3.87 7.43 46.31
N PRO A 81 4.48 6.61 45.45
CA PRO A 81 5.58 6.93 44.57
C PRO A 81 5.06 7.55 43.25
N LEU A 82 5.35 8.84 43.04
CA LEU A 82 5.35 9.47 41.70
C LEU A 82 6.29 8.72 40.72
N PHE A 83 7.19 7.90 41.25
CA PHE A 83 8.08 6.99 40.54
C PHE A 83 7.35 6.11 39.52
N GLY A 84 6.21 5.49 39.86
CA GLY A 84 5.56 4.52 38.97
C GLY A 84 4.96 5.13 37.69
N GLN A 85 4.64 6.42 37.71
CA GLN A 85 4.08 7.13 36.56
C GLN A 85 5.18 7.74 35.69
N VAL A 86 6.30 8.15 36.29
CA VAL A 86 7.51 8.59 35.57
C VAL A 86 8.17 7.42 34.83
N THR A 87 8.24 6.23 35.46
CA THR A 87 8.80 5.03 34.83
C THR A 87 8.01 4.57 33.60
N LEU A 88 6.68 4.70 33.62
CA LEU A 88 5.82 4.34 32.49
C LEU A 88 6.01 5.28 31.29
N VAL A 89 6.28 6.55 31.53
CA VAL A 89 6.58 7.52 30.47
C VAL A 89 7.97 7.28 29.90
N GLU A 90 8.96 6.97 30.75
CA GLU A 90 10.30 6.55 30.29
C GLU A 90 10.25 5.26 29.45
N GLU A 91 9.45 4.27 29.83
CA GLU A 91 9.24 3.06 29.02
C GLU A 91 8.56 3.37 27.68
N LEU A 92 7.53 4.23 27.67
CA LEU A 92 6.86 4.64 26.44
C LEU A 92 7.78 5.47 25.53
N GLU A 93 8.62 6.33 26.10
CA GLU A 93 9.62 7.11 25.37
C GLU A 93 10.70 6.20 24.77
N ALA A 94 11.16 5.20 25.52
CA ALA A 94 12.11 4.21 25.03
C ALA A 94 11.51 3.40 23.86
N GLU A 95 10.28 2.91 23.99
CA GLU A 95 9.59 2.17 22.93
C GLU A 95 9.34 3.06 21.70
N ALA A 96 8.97 4.33 21.90
CA ALA A 96 8.80 5.29 20.81
C ALA A 96 10.14 5.58 20.09
N CYS A 97 11.25 5.66 20.82
CA CYS A 97 12.58 5.80 20.22
C CYS A 97 12.98 4.56 19.41
N VAL A 98 12.70 3.35 19.92
CA VAL A 98 12.95 2.10 19.19
C VAL A 98 12.11 2.03 17.91
N LEU A 99 10.83 2.41 18.00
CA LEU A 99 9.94 2.45 16.84
C LEU A 99 10.43 3.47 15.79
N ALA A 100 10.84 4.66 16.22
CA ALA A 100 11.42 5.67 15.32
C ALA A 100 12.67 5.14 14.61
N ALA A 101 13.61 4.54 15.35
CA ALA A 101 14.81 3.93 14.78
C ALA A 101 14.49 2.78 13.81
N SER A 102 13.44 1.99 14.09
CA SER A 102 12.99 0.93 13.20
C SER A 102 12.38 1.49 11.90
N VAL A 103 11.63 2.58 11.97
CA VAL A 103 11.08 3.27 10.78
C VAL A 103 12.23 3.85 9.96
N ASP A 104 13.20 4.51 10.60
CA ASP A 104 14.38 5.03 9.92
C ASP A 104 15.11 3.92 9.16
N SER A 105 15.36 2.78 9.82
CA SER A 105 15.98 1.60 9.20
C SER A 105 15.17 1.07 8.01
N LEU A 106 13.84 1.02 8.12
CA LEU A 106 12.97 0.59 7.03
C LEU A 106 13.02 1.57 5.85
N THR A 107 13.00 2.89 6.12
CA THR A 107 13.07 3.90 5.07
C THR A 107 14.40 3.88 4.33
N GLU A 108 15.50 3.65 5.03
CA GLU A 108 16.82 3.48 4.43
C GLU A 108 16.86 2.22 3.54
N ALA A 109 16.36 1.08 4.05
CA ALA A 109 16.27 -0.16 3.28
C ALA A 109 15.39 -0.03 2.03
N LEU A 110 14.26 0.67 2.12
CA LEU A 110 13.38 0.96 0.98
C LEU A 110 14.08 1.85 -0.05
N SER A 111 14.80 2.87 0.40
CA SER A 111 15.57 3.76 -0.48
C SER A 111 16.64 2.98 -1.25
N GLU A 112 17.39 2.13 -0.56
CA GLU A 112 18.41 1.27 -1.19
C GLU A 112 17.79 0.28 -2.19
N ALA A 113 16.69 -0.38 -1.82
CA ALA A 113 15.97 -1.29 -2.71
C ALA A 113 15.42 -0.59 -3.96
N LEU A 114 14.80 0.59 -3.81
CA LEU A 114 14.28 1.37 -4.92
C LEU A 114 15.41 1.88 -5.84
N HIS A 115 16.54 2.28 -5.26
CA HIS A 115 17.70 2.67 -6.03
C HIS A 115 18.26 1.49 -6.83
N GLY A 116 18.37 0.31 -6.20
CA GLY A 116 18.78 -0.93 -6.87
C GLY A 116 17.85 -1.33 -8.03
N ILE A 117 16.52 -1.24 -7.84
CA ILE A 117 15.53 -1.50 -8.89
C ILE A 117 15.65 -0.47 -10.03
N SER A 118 15.85 0.80 -9.69
CA SER A 118 16.01 1.88 -10.68
C SER A 118 17.27 1.66 -11.52
N ALA A 119 18.39 1.30 -10.88
CA ALA A 119 19.64 0.97 -11.56
C ALA A 119 19.46 -0.23 -12.51
N LEU A 120 18.85 -1.32 -12.05
CA LEU A 120 18.57 -2.49 -12.89
C LEU A 120 17.68 -2.15 -14.08
N THR A 121 16.70 -1.27 -13.91
CA THR A 121 15.82 -0.81 -14.99
C THR A 121 16.61 -0.02 -16.03
N VAL A 122 17.54 0.85 -15.60
CA VAL A 122 18.45 1.56 -16.51
C VAL A 122 19.32 0.58 -17.28
N ASP A 123 19.95 -0.38 -16.60
CA ASP A 123 20.79 -1.41 -17.24
C ASP A 123 20.02 -2.24 -18.28
N CYS A 124 18.76 -2.57 -17.99
CA CYS A 124 17.86 -3.27 -18.91
C CYS A 124 17.60 -2.43 -20.17
N LEU A 125 17.30 -1.14 -20.01
CA LEU A 125 17.06 -0.23 -21.14
C LEU A 125 18.33 0.01 -21.97
N GLU A 126 19.49 0.11 -21.34
CA GLU A 126 20.78 0.23 -22.04
C GLU A 126 21.08 -1.03 -22.85
N THR A 127 20.92 -2.21 -22.24
CA THR A 127 21.10 -3.49 -22.93
C THR A 127 20.13 -3.63 -24.11
N TYR A 128 18.86 -3.26 -23.91
CA TYR A 128 17.85 -3.28 -24.96
C TYR A 128 18.22 -2.37 -26.14
N ARG A 129 18.62 -1.12 -25.86
CA ARG A 129 19.10 -0.17 -26.87
C ARG A 129 20.24 -0.78 -27.69
N ASP A 130 21.23 -1.37 -27.01
CA ASP A 130 22.40 -1.92 -27.67
C ASP A 130 22.07 -3.14 -28.56
N VAL A 131 21.14 -4.00 -28.14
CA VAL A 131 20.65 -5.12 -28.95
C VAL A 131 19.92 -4.62 -30.19
N VAL A 132 19.07 -3.60 -30.05
CA VAL A 132 18.37 -2.99 -31.19
C VAL A 132 19.37 -2.37 -32.18
N CYS A 133 20.36 -1.62 -31.70
CA CYS A 133 21.41 -1.06 -32.56
C CYS A 133 22.18 -2.16 -33.31
N LYS A 134 22.62 -3.21 -32.61
CA LYS A 134 23.30 -4.36 -33.24
C LYS A 134 22.42 -5.07 -34.27
N ALA A 135 21.12 -5.19 -34.02
CA ALA A 135 20.17 -5.76 -34.97
C ALA A 135 20.05 -4.88 -36.23
N CYS A 136 19.96 -3.55 -36.07
CA CYS A 136 19.95 -2.61 -37.19
C CYS A 136 21.24 -2.71 -38.03
N ASP A 137 22.41 -2.78 -37.39
CA ASP A 137 23.70 -2.94 -38.09
C ASP A 137 23.77 -4.26 -38.85
N SER A 138 23.28 -5.35 -38.27
CA SER A 138 23.23 -6.67 -38.90
C SER A 138 22.31 -6.66 -40.14
N ILE A 139 21.14 -6.03 -40.03
CA ILE A 139 20.20 -5.88 -41.15
C ILE A 139 20.79 -4.99 -42.25
N ASP A 140 21.46 -3.88 -41.90
CA ASP A 140 22.12 -3.01 -42.88
C ASP A 140 23.22 -3.76 -43.65
N ASN A 141 24.02 -4.56 -42.94
CA ASN A 141 24.99 -5.45 -43.57
C ASN A 141 24.32 -6.49 -44.47
N ASN A 142 23.17 -7.04 -44.07
CA ASN A 142 22.40 -7.97 -44.89
C ASN A 142 21.88 -7.31 -46.17
N ILE A 143 21.34 -6.09 -46.08
CA ILE A 143 20.88 -5.32 -47.24
C ILE A 143 22.04 -5.11 -48.23
N LYS A 144 23.21 -4.67 -47.73
CA LYS A 144 24.42 -4.52 -48.55
C LYS A 144 24.82 -5.83 -49.23
N ALA A 145 24.81 -6.94 -48.48
CA ALA A 145 25.11 -8.27 -49.04
C ALA A 145 24.09 -8.67 -50.12
N MET A 146 22.81 -8.34 -49.95
CA MET A 146 21.77 -8.62 -50.95
C MET A 146 22.01 -7.83 -52.25
N TYR A 147 22.41 -6.56 -52.15
CA TYR A 147 22.79 -5.76 -53.32
C TYR A 147 24.04 -6.31 -54.02
N GLN A 148 25.03 -6.76 -53.26
CA GLN A 148 26.23 -7.42 -53.83
C GLN A 148 25.87 -8.73 -54.53
N LEU A 149 25.00 -9.55 -53.93
CA LEU A 149 24.49 -10.78 -54.53
C LEU A 149 23.79 -10.48 -55.86
N MET A 150 22.93 -9.45 -55.88
CA MET A 150 22.21 -9.05 -57.08
C MET A 150 23.16 -8.67 -58.23
N ALA A 151 24.21 -7.89 -57.94
CA ALA A 151 25.23 -7.55 -58.92
C ALA A 151 25.95 -8.80 -59.45
N LYS A 152 26.27 -9.77 -58.57
CA LYS A 152 26.89 -11.03 -58.99
C LYS A 152 25.96 -11.95 -59.77
N CYS A 153 24.67 -11.99 -59.48
CA CYS A 153 23.69 -12.69 -60.30
C CYS A 153 23.63 -12.11 -61.72
N GLU A 154 23.67 -10.79 -61.86
CA GLU A 154 23.66 -10.13 -63.18
C GLU A 154 24.94 -10.45 -63.97
N GLU A 155 26.10 -10.38 -63.32
CA GLU A 155 27.38 -10.73 -63.95
C GLU A 155 27.43 -12.21 -64.37
N MET A 156 26.95 -13.11 -63.51
CA MET A 156 26.82 -14.54 -63.82
C MET A 156 25.89 -14.76 -65.02
N SER A 157 24.73 -14.10 -65.05
CA SER A 157 23.79 -14.18 -66.17
C SER A 157 24.42 -13.73 -67.50
N LYS A 158 25.20 -12.63 -67.49
CA LYS A 158 25.96 -12.18 -68.66
C LYS A 158 26.99 -13.22 -69.10
N SER A 159 27.74 -13.79 -68.18
CA SER A 159 28.73 -14.84 -68.48
C SER A 159 28.08 -16.09 -69.12
N MET A 160 26.90 -16.48 -68.64
CA MET A 160 26.15 -17.63 -69.16
C MET A 160 25.65 -17.49 -70.62
N GLN A 161 25.65 -16.30 -71.21
CA GLN A 161 25.24 -16.10 -72.61
C GLN A 161 26.03 -16.96 -73.60
N HIS A 162 27.32 -17.24 -73.33
CA HIS A 162 28.17 -18.08 -74.17
C HIS A 162 27.70 -19.55 -74.18
N VAL A 163 27.18 -20.03 -73.06
CA VAL A 163 26.64 -21.40 -72.94
C VAL A 163 25.39 -21.57 -73.80
N HIS A 164 24.51 -20.57 -73.83
CA HIS A 164 23.34 -20.58 -74.72
C HIS A 164 23.73 -20.61 -76.20
N LYS A 165 24.77 -19.86 -76.60
CA LYS A 165 25.32 -19.90 -77.96
C LYS A 165 25.87 -21.29 -78.27
N LEU A 166 26.68 -21.87 -77.39
CA LEU A 166 27.22 -23.21 -77.56
C LEU A 166 26.11 -24.26 -77.73
N ALA A 167 25.04 -24.18 -76.93
CA ALA A 167 23.89 -25.07 -77.05
C ALA A 167 23.20 -24.98 -78.42
N ALA A 168 23.12 -23.79 -79.01
CA ALA A 168 22.59 -23.62 -80.37
C ALA A 168 23.49 -24.25 -81.42
N HIS A 169 24.82 -24.09 -81.30
CA HIS A 169 25.79 -24.75 -82.19
C HIS A 169 25.65 -26.28 -82.13
N ILE A 170 25.52 -26.86 -80.93
CA ILE A 170 25.33 -28.31 -80.75
C ILE A 170 24.02 -28.77 -81.43
N LYS A 171 22.92 -28.02 -81.29
CA LYS A 171 21.65 -28.34 -81.97
C LYS A 171 21.79 -28.32 -83.48
N ASN A 172 22.52 -27.36 -84.05
CA ASN A 172 22.77 -27.30 -85.49
C ASN A 172 23.59 -28.50 -85.97
N ILE A 173 24.64 -28.87 -85.23
CA ILE A 173 25.44 -30.07 -85.53
C ILE A 173 24.55 -31.31 -85.52
N LYS A 174 23.72 -31.48 -84.48
CA LYS A 174 22.76 -32.59 -84.39
C LYS A 174 21.84 -32.63 -85.61
N HIS A 175 21.25 -31.50 -85.99
CA HIS A 175 20.35 -31.43 -87.15
C HIS A 175 21.04 -31.84 -88.45
N LEU A 176 22.28 -31.37 -88.65
CA LEU A 176 23.08 -31.74 -89.81
C LEU A 176 23.39 -33.24 -89.84
N LEU A 177 23.70 -33.82 -88.67
CA LEU A 177 23.89 -35.25 -88.47
C LEU A 177 22.63 -36.04 -88.84
N ASP A 178 21.47 -35.62 -88.33
CA ASP A 178 20.18 -36.26 -88.61
C ASP A 178 19.87 -36.21 -90.13
N MET A 179 20.22 -35.13 -90.85
CA MET A 179 20.09 -35.05 -92.31
C MET A 179 21.02 -36.03 -93.03
N PHE A 180 22.28 -36.14 -92.59
CA PHE A 180 23.25 -37.08 -93.16
C PHE A 180 22.79 -38.53 -92.99
N GLU A 181 22.22 -38.88 -91.84
CA GLU A 181 21.67 -40.22 -91.57
C GLU A 181 20.45 -40.55 -92.43
N ALA A 182 19.70 -39.54 -92.89
CA ALA A 182 18.51 -39.72 -93.72
C ALA A 182 18.80 -39.93 -95.22
N LEU A 183 20.06 -39.81 -95.67
CA LEU A 183 20.41 -40.11 -97.06
C LEU A 183 20.33 -41.64 -97.31
N PRO A 184 19.60 -42.10 -98.33
CA PRO A 184 19.55 -43.52 -98.67
C PRO A 184 20.94 -44.01 -99.11
N SER A 185 21.33 -45.17 -98.60
CA SER A 185 22.60 -45.85 -98.89
C SER A 185 22.69 -46.36 -100.33
#